data_AF-X1S332-F1
#
_entry.id   AF-X1S332-F1
#
_cell.length_a   1.000
_cell.length_b   1.000
_cell.length_c   1.000
_cell.angle_alpha   90.00
_cell.angle_beta   90.00
_cell.angle_gamma   90.00
#
_symmetry.space_group_name_H-M   'P 1'
#
loop_
_entity.id
_entity.type
_entity.pdbx_description
1 polymer ?
#
loop_
_entity_poly.entity_id
_entity_poly.type
_entity_poly.pdbx_seq_one_letter_code
_entity_poly.pdbx_strand_id
1 'polypeptide(L)'
;MIKDKLFIVSHGNCPPCEIVEHIVDDQLPIHDIAVSDDAWKLVQEGKVKAVPTVLERVGDDYRKCELKILGDRITIDCNGKHFEIQEK
;
A
#
# COMPACT_ATOMS: atom_id res chain seq x y z
N MET A 1 -9.59 13.46 5.33
CA MET A 1 -8.60 13.05 6.36
C MET A 1 -7.45 12.33 5.64
N ILE A 2 -6.23 12.24 6.20
CA ILE A 2 -5.06 11.77 5.43
C ILE A 2 -5.16 10.28 5.03
N LYS A 3 -5.92 9.47 5.77
CA LYS A 3 -6.20 8.07 5.41
C LYS A 3 -6.97 7.92 4.08
N ASP A 4 -7.74 8.94 3.67
CA ASP A 4 -8.48 8.93 2.39
C ASP A 4 -7.58 9.02 1.15
N LYS A 5 -6.27 9.17 1.33
CA LYS A 5 -5.28 9.34 0.26
C LYS A 5 -4.25 8.21 0.20
N LEU A 6 -4.28 7.27 1.14
CA LEU A 6 -3.36 6.13 1.20
C LEU A 6 -4.02 4.90 0.62
N PHE A 7 -3.30 4.13 -0.17
CA PHE A 7 -3.73 2.82 -0.65
C PHE A 7 -2.53 1.91 -0.86
N ILE A 8 -2.81 0.61 -0.93
CA ILE A 8 -1.81 -0.44 -1.09
C ILE A 8 -1.94 -1.03 -2.49
N VAL A 9 -0.83 -1.13 -3.19
CA VAL A 9 -0.72 -1.88 -4.44
C VAL A 9 -0.18 -3.27 -4.13
N SER A 10 -0.92 -4.29 -4.54
CA SER A 10 -0.74 -5.70 -4.15
C SER A 10 -0.77 -6.65 -5.36
N HIS A 11 -0.57 -7.94 -5.11
CA HIS A 11 -0.79 -9.04 -6.04
C HIS A 11 -1.12 -10.33 -5.27
N GLY A 12 -2.19 -11.05 -5.63
CA GLY A 12 -2.66 -12.27 -4.94
C GLY A 12 -1.75 -13.52 -5.01
N ASN A 13 -0.47 -13.36 -5.33
CA ASN A 13 0.53 -14.43 -5.29
C ASN A 13 1.87 -13.88 -4.79
N CYS A 14 1.80 -13.12 -3.69
CA CYS A 14 2.91 -12.40 -3.10
C CYS A 14 2.80 -12.59 -1.57
N PRO A 15 3.64 -13.43 -0.95
CA PRO A 15 3.54 -13.71 0.48
C PRO A 15 3.63 -12.45 1.37
N PRO A 16 4.51 -11.47 1.09
CA PRO A 16 4.51 -10.21 1.84
C PRO A 16 3.21 -9.41 1.66
N CYS A 17 2.53 -9.56 0.52
CA CYS A 17 1.27 -8.89 0.24
C CYS A 17 0.13 -9.49 1.05
N GLU A 18 0.04 -10.82 1.12
CA GLU A 18 -0.96 -11.53 1.94
C GLU A 18 -0.87 -11.12 3.41
N ILE A 19 0.35 -10.99 3.96
CA ILE A 19 0.57 -10.52 5.33
C ILE A 19 0.03 -9.10 5.52
N VAL A 20 0.33 -8.20 4.57
CA VAL A 20 -0.12 -6.81 4.63
C VAL A 20 -1.64 -6.71 4.50
N GLU A 21 -2.25 -7.45 3.59
CA GLU A 21 -3.70 -7.52 3.41
C GLU A 21 -4.39 -7.99 4.70
N HIS A 22 -3.83 -9.00 5.35
CA HIS A 22 -4.36 -9.52 6.61
C HIS A 22 -4.29 -8.51 7.75
N ILE A 23 -3.15 -7.82 7.93
CA ILE A 23 -2.96 -6.84 9.01
C ILE A 23 -3.81 -5.58 8.77
N VAL A 24 -3.94 -5.16 7.52
CA VAL A 24 -4.60 -3.90 7.16
C VAL A 24 -6.12 -3.99 7.27
N ASP A 25 -6.72 -5.14 6.96
CA ASP A 25 -8.15 -5.47 7.09
C ASP A 25 -9.11 -4.27 7.16
N ASP A 26 -9.63 -3.85 6.01
CA ASP A 26 -10.55 -2.72 5.81
C ASP A 26 -10.04 -1.32 6.24
N GLN A 27 -8.83 -1.18 6.76
CA GLN A 27 -8.29 0.12 7.20
C GLN A 27 -7.69 0.95 6.07
N LEU A 28 -7.21 0.31 5.00
CA LEU A 28 -6.71 0.96 3.79
C LEU A 28 -7.21 0.23 2.54
N PRO A 29 -7.56 0.97 1.47
CA PRO A 29 -7.85 0.37 0.17
C PRO A 29 -6.67 -0.44 -0.37
N ILE A 30 -6.97 -1.59 -0.94
CA ILE A 30 -5.99 -2.49 -1.56
C ILE A 30 -6.38 -2.68 -3.02
N HIS A 31 -5.41 -2.49 -3.91
CA HIS A 31 -5.59 -2.64 -5.35
C HIS A 31 -4.60 -3.68 -5.88
N ASP A 32 -5.13 -4.81 -6.30
CA ASP A 32 -4.35 -5.88 -6.93
C ASP A 32 -4.01 -5.51 -8.39
N ILE A 33 -2.74 -5.57 -8.77
CA ILE A 33 -2.27 -5.26 -10.13
C ILE A 33 -2.75 -6.26 -11.19
N ALA A 34 -3.21 -7.46 -10.81
CA ALA A 34 -3.80 -8.44 -11.71
C ALA A 34 -5.29 -8.19 -11.99
N VAL A 35 -5.94 -7.34 -11.19
CA VAL A 35 -7.39 -7.08 -11.28
C VAL A 35 -7.70 -5.61 -11.59
N SER A 36 -6.89 -4.67 -11.11
CA SER A 36 -7.09 -3.23 -11.26
C SER A 36 -6.20 -2.67 -12.37
N ASP A 37 -6.84 -2.19 -13.45
CA ASP A 37 -6.16 -1.48 -14.54
C ASP A 37 -5.40 -0.24 -14.05
N ASP A 38 -5.97 0.47 -13.06
CA ASP A 38 -5.32 1.64 -12.46
C ASP A 38 -4.04 1.24 -11.71
N ALA A 39 -4.06 0.14 -10.96
CA ALA A 39 -2.87 -0.36 -10.26
C ALA A 39 -1.81 -0.88 -11.24
N TRP A 40 -2.24 -1.55 -12.31
CA TRP A 40 -1.35 -2.00 -13.38
C TRP A 40 -0.68 -0.82 -14.09
N LYS A 41 -1.43 0.26 -14.37
CA LYS A 41 -0.88 1.47 -14.98
C LYS A 41 0.24 2.09 -14.12
N LEU A 42 0.11 2.08 -12.79
CA LEU A 42 1.17 2.55 -11.89
C LEU A 42 2.46 1.72 -11.99
N VAL A 43 2.36 0.43 -12.30
CA VAL A 43 3.53 -0.42 -12.60
C VAL A 43 4.14 -0.03 -13.95
N GLN A 44 3.32 0.14 -14.99
CA GLN A 44 3.77 0.55 -16.33
C GLN A 44 4.47 1.91 -16.34
N GLU A 45 3.99 2.86 -15.54
CA GLU A 45 4.59 4.19 -15.36
C GLU A 45 5.87 4.16 -14.50
N GLY A 46 6.27 2.99 -13.98
CA GLY A 46 7.43 2.83 -13.09
C GLY A 46 7.23 3.41 -11.69
N LYS A 47 6.00 3.84 -11.36
CA LYS A 47 5.60 4.35 -10.04
C LYS A 47 5.54 3.23 -9.01
N VAL A 48 5.33 1.98 -9.41
CA VAL A 48 5.47 0.78 -8.58
C VAL A 48 6.48 -0.15 -9.23
N LYS A 49 7.47 -0.63 -8.45
CA LYS A 49 8.54 -1.53 -8.95
C LYS A 49 8.50 -2.92 -8.32
N ALA A 50 7.86 -3.02 -7.16
CA ALA A 50 7.69 -4.25 -6.40
C ALA A 50 6.39 -4.10 -5.59
N VAL A 51 5.76 -5.21 -5.25
CA VAL A 51 4.61 -5.28 -4.36
C VAL A 51 5.01 -6.04 -3.08
N PRO A 52 4.40 -5.75 -1.93
CA PRO A 52 3.42 -4.69 -1.70
C PRO A 52 4.08 -3.29 -1.68
N THR A 53 3.39 -2.28 -2.19
CA THR A 53 3.82 -0.87 -2.11
C THR A 53 2.67 -0.01 -1.61
N VAL A 54 2.94 0.89 -0.66
CA VAL A 54 1.98 1.90 -0.21
C VAL A 54 2.20 3.20 -0.97
N LEU A 55 1.11 3.79 -1.46
CA LEU A 55 1.12 5.07 -2.15
C LEU A 55 0.23 6.09 -1.44
N GLU A 56 0.72 7.33 -1.32
CA GLU A 56 -0.06 8.52 -0.95
C GLU A 56 -0.39 9.31 -2.22
N ARG A 57 -1.67 9.57 -2.48
CA ARG A 57 -2.09 10.49 -3.55
C ARG A 57 -1.86 11.93 -3.11
N VAL A 58 -1.03 12.65 -3.87
CA VAL A 58 -0.69 14.06 -3.61
C VAL A 58 -1.07 14.89 -4.83
N GLY A 59 -2.31 15.37 -4.85
CA GLY A 59 -2.89 16.03 -6.03
C GLY A 59 -3.15 15.03 -7.15
N ASP A 60 -2.51 15.25 -8.29
CA ASP A 60 -2.59 14.39 -9.48
C ASP A 60 -1.44 13.37 -9.57
N ASP A 61 -0.53 13.35 -8.60
CA ASP A 61 0.60 12.40 -8.56
C ASP A 61 0.51 11.46 -7.34
N TYR A 62 1.35 10.45 -7.35
CA TYR A 62 1.50 9.45 -6.30
C TYR A 62 2.90 9.50 -5.70
N ARG A 63 2.97 9.35 -4.39
CA ARG A 63 4.22 9.27 -3.64
C ARG A 63 4.32 7.93 -2.95
N LYS A 64 5.47 7.27 -3.07
CA LYS A 64 5.76 6.06 -2.29
C LYS A 64 5.95 6.39 -0.83
N CYS A 65 5.34 5.56 0.02
CA CYS A 65 5.61 5.51 1.43
C CYS A 65 6.53 4.34 1.74
N GLU A 66 7.25 4.43 2.85
CA GLU A 66 8.01 3.32 3.38
C GLU A 66 7.06 2.41 4.18
N LEU A 67 7.07 1.12 3.85
CA LEU A 67 6.27 0.09 4.52
C LEU A 67 7.23 -0.85 5.26
N LYS A 68 6.98 -1.09 6.54
CA LYS A 68 7.67 -2.12 7.33
C LYS A 68 6.65 -3.06 7.94
N ILE A 69 6.95 -4.35 7.88
CA ILE A 69 6.18 -5.41 8.52
C ILE A 69 6.94 -5.83 9.77
N LEU A 70 6.28 -5.75 10.93
CA LEU A 70 6.86 -5.96 12.25
C LEU A 70 6.04 -7.01 13.02
N GLY A 71 5.98 -8.24 12.53
CA GLY A 71 5.18 -9.29 13.14
C GLY A 71 3.70 -9.10 12.85
N ASP A 72 2.92 -8.79 13.89
CA ASP A 72 1.46 -8.59 13.90
C ASP A 72 1.04 -7.15 13.53
N ARG A 73 2.00 -6.29 13.17
CA ARG A 73 1.73 -4.90 12.81
C ARG A 73 2.56 -4.45 11.62
N ILE A 74 2.05 -3.45 10.93
CA ILE A 74 2.78 -2.72 9.90
C ILE A 74 2.94 -1.25 10.29
N THR A 75 4.05 -0.66 9.87
CA THR A 75 4.28 0.78 9.96
C THR A 75 4.39 1.36 8.56
N ILE A 76 3.72 2.49 8.34
CA ILE A 76 3.72 3.23 7.09
C ILE A 76 4.26 4.63 7.36
N ASP A 77 5.37 4.99 6.73
CA ASP A 77 5.99 6.31 6.82
C ASP A 77 5.83 7.07 5.51
N CYS A 78 5.05 8.16 5.54
CA CYS A 78 4.77 9.03 4.40
C CYS A 78 5.11 10.49 4.75
N ASN A 79 6.20 11.02 4.20
CA ASN A 79 6.55 12.45 4.30
C ASN A 79 6.47 13.03 5.73
N GLY A 80 7.10 12.35 6.68
CA GLY A 80 7.14 12.75 8.10
C GLY A 80 5.90 12.40 8.91
N LYS A 81 4.91 11.72 8.31
CA LYS A 81 3.79 11.11 9.03
C LYS A 81 4.05 9.63 9.21
N HIS A 82 3.80 9.15 10.41
CA HIS A 82 3.92 7.74 10.79
C HIS A 82 2.53 7.18 11.09
N PHE A 83 2.19 6.06 10.47
CA PHE A 83 0.97 5.31 10.74
C PHE A 83 1.35 3.91 11.20
N GLU A 84 0.74 3.47 12.29
CA GLU A 84 0.85 2.09 12.76
C GLU A 84 -0.51 1.42 12.61
N ILE A 85 -0.51 0.22 12.04
CA ILE A 85 -1.70 -0.62 11.89
C ILE A 85 -1.36 -1.98 12.49
N GLN A 86 -2.19 -2.43 13.43
CA GLN A 86 -2.04 -3.72 14.11
C GLN A 86 -3.21 -4.64 13.72
N GLU A 87 -2.89 -5.93 13.58
CA GLU A 87 -3.86 -7.01 13.43
C GLU A 87 -4.85 -7.00 14.60
N LYS A 88 -6.14 -7.24 14.32
CA LYS A 88 -7.20 -7.23 15.34
C LYS A 88 -7.28 -8.52 16.13
#